data_AF-A0A2S5EDL6-F1
#
_entry.id   AF-A0A2S5EDL6-F1
#
_cell.length_a   1.000
_cell.length_b   1.000
_cell.length_c   1.000
_cell.angle_alpha   90.00
_cell.angle_beta   90.00
_cell.angle_gamma   90.00
#
_symmetry.space_group_name_H-M   'P 1'
#
loop_
_entity.id
_entity.type
_entity.pdbx_description
1 polymer ?
#
loop_
_entity_poly.entity_id
_entity_poly.type
_entity_poly.pdbx_seq_one_letter_code
_entity_poly.pdbx_strand_id
1 'polypeptide(L)'
;MPQALKDIPQFCCWKYEKRSGRKTKVTYNPVTGERAKPNQPDTFKNFSSAVDAVNGYDGIGFLVDNGICVIDLDNCFDNSGKLNQDYRIGCRNYPRVY
;
A
#
# COMPACT_ATOMS: atom_id res chain seq x y z
N MET A 1 5.98 -12.29 2.14
CA MET A 1 4.81 -12.01 1.28
C MET A 1 4.43 -13.30 0.54
N PRO A 2 3.14 -13.71 0.54
CA PRO A 2 2.66 -14.89 -0.17
C PRO A 2 2.99 -14.87 -1.67
N GLN A 3 3.25 -16.04 -2.26
CA GLN A 3 3.62 -16.15 -3.68
C GLN A 3 2.49 -15.68 -4.60
N ALA A 4 1.24 -16.02 -4.29
CA ALA A 4 0.06 -15.61 -5.05
C ALA A 4 -0.05 -14.08 -5.25
N LEU A 5 0.44 -13.27 -4.30
CA LEU A 5 0.48 -11.82 -4.48
C LEU A 5 1.61 -11.37 -5.39
N LYS A 6 2.75 -12.06 -5.40
CA LYS A 6 3.90 -11.73 -6.24
C LYS A 6 3.67 -12.04 -7.73
N ASP A 7 2.79 -13.00 -8.00
CA ASP A 7 2.50 -13.49 -9.35
C ASP A 7 1.56 -12.56 -10.15
N ILE A 8 0.95 -11.57 -9.50
CA ILE A 8 0.06 -10.58 -10.13
C ILE A 8 0.75 -9.22 -10.32
N PRO A 9 0.53 -8.53 -11.46
CA PRO A 9 1.20 -7.28 -11.79
C PRO A 9 0.56 -6.05 -11.10
N GLN A 10 0.43 -6.10 -9.78
CA GLN A 10 -0.24 -5.08 -8.97
C GLN A 10 0.73 -4.21 -8.14
N PHE A 11 2.04 -4.28 -8.38
CA PHE A 11 3.03 -3.55 -7.60
C PHE A 11 3.37 -2.19 -8.17
N CYS A 12 3.63 -1.25 -7.28
CA CYS A 12 4.18 0.08 -7.58
C CYS A 12 5.30 0.41 -6.60
N CYS A 13 6.01 1.51 -6.85
CA CYS A 13 6.76 2.19 -5.81
C CYS A 13 5.99 3.41 -5.32
N TRP A 14 6.27 3.91 -4.12
CA TRP A 14 5.64 5.14 -3.63
C TRP A 14 6.62 6.10 -2.96
N LYS A 15 6.30 7.40 -3.03
CA LYS A 15 7.01 8.48 -2.32
C LYS A 15 6.05 9.30 -1.49
N TYR A 16 6.54 9.88 -0.40
CA TYR A 16 5.83 10.93 0.31
C TYR A 16 5.95 12.26 -0.45
N GLU A 17 4.80 12.84 -0.77
CA GLU A 17 4.72 14.19 -1.33
C GLU A 17 3.73 15.03 -0.54
N LYS A 18 3.94 16.35 -0.57
CA LYS A 18 2.97 17.30 0.00
C LYS A 18 1.94 17.66 -1.07
N ARG A 19 0.66 17.36 -0.81
CA ARG A 19 -0.48 17.76 -1.66
C ARG A 19 -1.49 18.51 -0.80
N SER A 20 -1.82 19.73 -1.20
CA SER A 20 -2.78 20.59 -0.48
C SER A 20 -2.48 20.68 1.03
N GLY A 21 -1.20 20.84 1.39
CA GLY A 21 -0.76 20.93 2.78
C GLY A 21 -0.57 19.60 3.51
N ARG A 22 -1.06 18.47 2.96
CA ARG A 22 -1.01 17.15 3.60
C ARG A 22 0.11 16.29 3.01
N LYS A 23 0.79 15.50 3.86
CA LYS A 23 1.74 14.47 3.43
C LYS A 23 0.94 13.28 2.89
N THR A 24 1.16 12.90 1.65
CA THR A 24 0.42 11.84 0.93
C THR A 24 1.41 10.86 0.31
N LYS A 25 1.07 9.57 0.33
CA LYS A 25 1.80 8.55 -0.41
C LYS A 25 1.37 8.60 -1.88
N VAL A 26 2.30 8.90 -2.77
CA VAL A 26 2.08 8.98 -4.21
C VAL A 26 2.70 7.76 -4.86
N THR A 27 1.90 7.04 -5.65
CA THR A 27 2.31 5.81 -6.34
C THR A 27 2.94 6.10 -7.70
N TYR A 28 3.90 5.27 -8.06
CA TYR A 28 4.74 5.38 -9.25
C TYR A 28 4.88 4.02 -9.94
N ASN A 29 4.80 4.04 -11.26
CA ASN A 29 5.17 2.90 -12.09
C ASN A 29 6.68 2.66 -11.91
N PRO A 30 7.10 1.47 -11.43
CA PRO A 30 8.50 1.23 -11.09
C PRO A 30 9.41 1.14 -12.32
N VAL A 31 8.85 0.92 -13.52
CA VAL A 31 9.60 0.82 -14.78
C VAL A 31 9.76 2.18 -15.45
N THR A 32 8.70 2.97 -15.52
CA THR A 32 8.72 4.27 -16.23
C THR A 32 9.06 5.46 -15.33
N GLY A 33 8.88 5.32 -14.02
CA GLY A 33 8.98 6.42 -13.07
C GLY A 33 7.82 7.43 -13.13
N GLU A 34 6.82 7.20 -13.98
CA GLU A 34 5.61 8.02 -14.04
C GLU A 34 4.64 7.67 -12.90
N ARG A 35 3.68 8.56 -12.62
CA ARG A 35 2.68 8.31 -11.57
C ARG A 35 1.76 7.16 -11.97
N ALA A 36 1.71 6.12 -11.12
CA ALA A 36 0.75 5.04 -11.26
C ALA A 36 -0.64 5.51 -10.81
N LYS A 37 -1.68 5.08 -11.53
CA LYS A 37 -3.07 5.49 -11.29
C LYS A 37 -3.92 4.26 -11.01
N PRO A 38 -4.62 4.17 -9.86
CA PRO A 38 -5.43 3.00 -9.52
C PRO A 38 -6.49 2.61 -10.56
N ASN A 39 -7.02 3.58 -11.30
CA ASN A 39 -7.98 3.32 -12.39
C ASN A 39 -7.33 2.93 -13.73
N GLN A 40 -6.01 2.77 -13.77
CA GLN A 40 -5.22 2.31 -14.93
C GLN A 40 -4.27 1.20 -14.45
N PRO A 41 -4.76 -0.04 -14.28
CA PRO A 41 -3.98 -1.14 -13.69
C PRO A 41 -2.67 -1.46 -14.43
N ASP A 42 -2.61 -1.15 -15.72
CA ASP A 42 -1.41 -1.29 -16.55
C ASP A 42 -0.25 -0.37 -16.13
N THR A 43 -0.51 0.65 -15.32
CA THR A 43 0.52 1.50 -14.69
C THR A 43 1.21 0.84 -13.50
N PHE A 44 0.68 -0.29 -13.01
CA PHE A 44 1.33 -1.17 -12.04
C PHE A 44 2.11 -2.28 -12.75
N LYS A 45 3.06 -2.90 -12.04
CA LYS A 45 4.00 -3.88 -12.59
C LYS A 45 4.20 -5.06 -11.65
N ASN A 46 4.98 -6.03 -12.10
CA ASN A 46 5.31 -7.21 -11.30
C ASN A 46 6.18 -6.85 -10.08
N PHE A 47 6.23 -7.79 -9.13
CA PHE A 47 6.97 -7.61 -7.88
C PHE A 47 8.46 -7.33 -8.11
N SER A 48 9.12 -8.01 -9.06
CA SER A 48 10.55 -7.82 -9.32
C SER A 48 10.87 -6.41 -9.78
N SER A 49 10.07 -5.84 -10.70
CA SER A 49 10.26 -4.46 -11.16
C SER A 49 10.20 -3.46 -9.99
N ALA A 50 9.27 -3.67 -9.05
CA ALA A 50 9.15 -2.80 -7.88
C ALA A 50 10.34 -2.96 -6.92
N VAL A 51 10.85 -4.18 -6.73
CA VAL A 51 12.05 -4.44 -5.90
C VAL A 51 13.29 -3.80 -6.52
N ASP A 52 13.48 -3.94 -7.82
CA ASP A 52 14.65 -3.38 -8.53
C ASP A 52 14.66 -1.85 -8.46
N ALA A 53 13.48 -1.22 -8.47
CA ALA A 53 13.33 0.23 -8.45
C ALA A 53 13.32 0.85 -7.04
N VAL A 54 13.00 0.08 -5.98
CA VAL A 54 12.61 0.64 -4.65
C VAL A 54 13.64 1.56 -4.02
N ASN A 55 14.93 1.37 -4.29
CA ASN A 55 16.00 2.22 -3.74
C ASN A 55 15.86 3.69 -4.14
N GLY A 56 15.11 3.99 -5.21
CA GLY A 56 14.77 5.35 -5.62
C GLY A 56 13.50 5.93 -4.98
N TYR A 57 12.84 5.23 -4.06
CA TYR A 57 11.51 5.53 -3.50
C TYR A 57 11.43 5.29 -1.99
N ASP A 58 10.33 5.69 -1.36
CA ASP A 58 10.11 5.52 0.08
C ASP A 58 9.52 4.14 0.44
N GLY A 59 9.10 3.37 -0.56
CA GLY A 59 8.65 1.99 -0.39
C GLY A 59 7.96 1.39 -1.60
N ILE A 60 7.52 0.14 -1.45
CA ILE A 60 6.71 -0.61 -2.41
C ILE A 60 5.24 -0.50 -2.00
N GLY A 61 4.36 -0.34 -2.98
CA GLY A 61 2.91 -0.34 -2.82
C GLY A 61 2.27 -1.46 -3.66
N PHE A 62 0.99 -1.67 -3.41
CA PHE A 62 0.20 -2.70 -4.07
C PHE A 62 -1.18 -2.14 -4.39
N LEU A 63 -1.65 -2.30 -5.63
CA LEU A 63 -3.00 -1.97 -6.05
C LEU A 63 -3.96 -2.98 -5.43
N VAL A 64 -5.02 -2.52 -4.76
CA VAL A 64 -6.09 -3.40 -4.27
C VAL A 64 -7.08 -3.63 -5.41
N ASP A 65 -7.09 -4.85 -5.94
CA ASP A 65 -7.94 -5.27 -7.06
C ASP A 65 -8.10 -6.81 -7.05
N ASN A 66 -8.85 -7.37 -7.99
CA ASN A 66 -8.96 -8.81 -8.25
C ASN A 66 -9.47 -9.62 -7.05
N GLY A 67 -10.45 -9.08 -6.34
CA GLY A 67 -11.09 -9.76 -5.21
C GLY A 67 -10.25 -9.77 -3.93
N ILE A 68 -9.17 -8.99 -3.89
CA ILE A 68 -8.36 -8.79 -2.67
C ILE A 68 -9.01 -7.71 -1.81
N CYS A 69 -9.12 -7.98 -0.51
CA CYS A 69 -9.50 -6.98 0.50
C CYS A 69 -8.28 -6.70 1.38
N VAL A 70 -7.94 -5.42 1.58
CA VAL A 70 -6.89 -5.00 2.49
C VAL A 70 -7.52 -4.34 3.71
N ILE A 71 -7.18 -4.84 4.89
CA ILE A 71 -7.63 -4.29 6.17
C ILE A 71 -6.43 -3.56 6.79
N ASP A 72 -6.55 -2.24 6.91
CA ASP A 72 -5.59 -1.41 7.61
C ASP A 72 -6.02 -1.26 9.08
N LEU A 73 -5.10 -1.54 10.01
CA LEU A 73 -5.35 -1.52 11.46
C LEU A 73 -4.49 -0.42 12.10
N ASP A 74 -4.93 0.83 11.94
CA ASP A 74 -4.25 1.98 12.53
C ASP A 74 -4.40 2.01 14.07
N ASN A 75 -3.34 2.38 14.78
CA ASN A 75 -3.33 2.61 16.23
C ASN A 75 -3.83 1.42 17.09
N CYS A 76 -3.70 0.20 16.58
CA CYS A 76 -4.14 -1.00 17.28
C CYS A 76 -3.20 -1.44 18.40
N PHE A 77 -1.94 -0.97 18.40
CA PHE A 77 -0.96 -1.23 19.45
C PHE A 77 -0.68 0.03 20.29
N ASP A 78 -0.47 -0.16 21.58
CA ASP A 78 0.04 0.89 22.48
C ASP A 78 1.56 1.07 22.34
N ASN A 79 2.10 2.07 23.05
CA ASN A 79 3.53 2.37 23.06
C ASN A 79 4.40 1.23 23.66
N SER A 80 3.79 0.24 24.32
CA SER A 80 4.47 -0.95 24.83
C SER A 80 4.43 -2.14 23.86
N GLY A 81 3.79 -1.97 22.70
CA GLY A 81 3.61 -3.02 21.70
C GLY A 81 2.48 -4.00 22.03
N LYS A 82 1.61 -3.69 22.99
CA LYS A 82 0.43 -4.50 23.30
C LYS A 82 -0.78 -4.02 22.51
N LEU A 83 -1.61 -4.97 22.08
CA LEU A 83 -2.89 -4.64 21.46
C LEU A 83 -3.75 -3.85 22.45
N ASN A 84 -4.23 -2.69 22.03
CA ASN A 84 -5.15 -1.86 22.80
C ASN A 84 -6.42 -2.66 23.14
N GLN A 85 -6.88 -2.60 24.39
CA GLN A 85 -7.97 -3.46 24.87
C GLN A 85 -9.31 -3.21 24.15
N ASP A 86 -9.54 -2.00 23.66
CA ASP A 86 -10.73 -1.59 22.90
C ASP A 86 -10.89 -2.33 21.55
N TYR A 87 -9.83 -2.97 21.05
CA TYR A 87 -9.86 -3.73 19.79
C TYR A 87 -10.33 -5.18 19.96
N ARG A 88 -10.56 -5.66 21.20
CA ARG A 88 -11.06 -7.04 21.43
C ARG A 88 -12.51 -7.27 21.00
N ILE A 89 -13.28 -6.20 20.74
CA ILE A 89 -14.70 -6.28 20.29
C ILE A 89 -14.96 -5.30 19.10
N GLY A 90 -13.89 -4.75 18.50
CA GLY A 90 -13.93 -3.52 17.72
C GLY A 90 -13.95 -3.63 16.18
N CYS A 91 -14.41 -4.73 15.58
CA CYS A 91 -14.59 -4.81 14.11
C CYS A 91 -15.78 -3.94 13.58
N ARG A 92 -16.34 -3.02 14.37
CA ARG A 92 -17.55 -2.26 13.99
C ARG A 92 -17.33 -0.82 13.53
N ASN A 93 -16.22 -0.15 13.86
CA ASN A 93 -15.94 1.24 13.44
C ASN A 93 -14.42 1.42 13.52
N TYR A 94 -13.56 1.54 12.51
CA TYR A 94 -13.62 2.01 11.14
C TYR A 94 -12.54 1.24 10.35
N PRO A 95 -12.86 0.23 9.52
CA PRO A 95 -11.95 -0.15 8.46
C PRO A 95 -11.96 0.99 7.44
N ARG A 96 -10.84 1.70 7.26
CA ARG A 96 -10.62 2.37 5.98
C ARG A 96 -10.36 1.27 4.97
N VAL A 97 -11.44 0.83 4.32
CA VAL A 97 -11.36 -0.03 3.15
C VAL A 97 -10.72 0.83 2.05
N TYR A 98 -9.54 0.41 1.60
CA TYR A 98 -8.87 0.98 0.41
C TYR A 98 -9.18 0.11 -0.80
#